data_AF-A0A8H9N178-F1
#
_entry.id   AF-A0A8H9N178-F1
#
_cell.length_a   1.000
_cell.length_b   1.000
_cell.length_c   1.000
_cell.angle_alpha   90.00
_cell.angle_beta   90.00
_cell.angle_gamma   90.00
#
_symmetry.space_group_name_H-M   'P 1'
#
loop_
_entity.id
_entity.type
_entity.pdbx_description
1 polymer ?
#
loop_
_entity_poly.entity_id
_entity_poly.type
_entity_poly.pdbx_seq_one_letter_code
_entity_poly.pdbx_strand_id
1 'polypeptide(L)'
;MIEPISNASMLSEMQRMSSAASGGISASKSQRSDVSFAQVFAQAAGKVNNAQSAARETNIRFLSGESGVSMADVMQANQKSEITMAAMREVRNQALSGFKEVLNTQI
;
A
#
# COMPACT_ATOMS: atom_id res chain seq x y z
N MET A 1 36.73 55.19 -17.69
CA MET A 1 35.31 55.11 -17.27
C MET A 1 35.14 53.79 -16.53
N ILE A 2 34.75 53.83 -15.25
CA ILE A 2 34.55 52.65 -14.39
C ILE A 2 33.06 52.65 -14.04
N GLU A 3 32.33 51.65 -14.52
CA GLU A 3 30.89 51.49 -14.26
C GLU A 3 30.68 51.03 -12.80
N PRO A 4 29.77 51.65 -12.04
CA PRO A 4 29.49 51.25 -10.67
C PRO A 4 28.75 49.91 -10.67
N ILE A 5 29.26 48.99 -9.86
CA ILE A 5 28.64 47.71 -9.54
C ILE A 5 27.18 47.98 -9.11
N SER A 6 26.22 47.54 -9.92
CA SER A 6 24.79 47.75 -9.68
C SER A 6 24.34 46.96 -8.46
N ASN A 7 24.17 47.63 -7.32
CA ASN A 7 23.58 47.07 -6.09
C ASN A 7 22.18 46.43 -6.31
N ALA A 8 21.53 46.77 -7.42
CA ALA A 8 20.26 46.19 -7.86
C ALA A 8 20.36 44.72 -8.29
N SER A 9 21.49 44.29 -8.88
CA SER A 9 21.65 42.89 -9.31
C SER A 9 21.81 41.95 -8.12
N MET A 10 22.57 42.35 -7.10
CA MET A 10 22.71 41.60 -5.85
C MET A 10 21.39 41.51 -5.06
N LEU A 11 20.57 42.58 -5.06
CA LEU A 11 19.26 42.54 -4.40
C LEU A 11 18.32 41.57 -5.12
N SER A 12 18.36 41.53 -6.45
CA SER A 12 17.58 40.58 -7.24
C SER A 12 18.03 39.12 -7.01
N GLU A 13 19.33 38.90 -6.80
CA GLU A 13 19.89 37.59 -6.46
C GLU A 13 19.46 37.14 -5.06
N MET A 14 19.52 38.06 -4.07
CA MET A 14 19.02 37.79 -2.73
C MET A 14 17.51 37.54 -2.69
N GLN A 15 16.71 38.24 -3.50
CA GLN A 15 15.26 37.99 -3.59
C GLN A 15 14.97 36.62 -4.20
N ARG A 16 15.71 36.19 -5.22
CA ARG A 16 15.61 34.81 -5.76
C ARG A 16 16.00 33.76 -4.73
N MET A 17 17.06 34.01 -3.96
CA MET A 17 17.51 33.11 -2.89
C MET A 17 16.52 33.03 -1.72
N SER A 18 15.89 34.15 -1.35
CA SER A 18 14.82 34.21 -0.34
C SER A 18 13.55 33.48 -0.79
N SER A 19 13.22 33.56 -2.09
CA SER A 19 12.08 32.86 -2.68
C SER A 19 12.31 31.34 -2.74
N ALA A 20 13.54 30.91 -2.99
CA ALA A 20 13.94 29.50 -2.94
C ALA A 20 13.96 28.96 -1.50
N ALA A 21 14.34 29.77 -0.51
CA ALA A 21 14.34 29.39 0.90
C ALA A 21 12.93 29.34 1.52
N SER A 22 12.01 30.20 1.08
CA SER A 22 10.61 30.23 1.55
C SER A 22 9.70 29.21 0.84
N GLY A 23 10.12 28.65 -0.31
CA GLY A 23 9.39 27.59 -1.02
C GLY A 23 9.55 26.17 -0.45
N GLY A 24 10.35 25.99 0.61
CA GLY A 24 10.78 24.68 1.10
C GLY A 24 9.91 23.99 2.14
N ILE A 25 8.77 24.59 2.53
CA ILE A 25 7.75 23.90 3.34
C ILE A 25 6.38 24.17 2.72
N SER A 26 6.24 23.87 1.42
CA SER A 26 4.99 23.26 1.03
C SER A 26 4.92 21.97 1.84
N ALA A 27 4.14 22.01 2.92
CA ALA A 27 3.49 20.83 3.43
C ALA A 27 2.83 20.21 2.21
N SER A 28 3.55 19.28 1.58
CA SER A 28 2.96 18.25 0.76
C SER A 28 1.87 17.75 1.68
N LYS A 29 0.63 18.17 1.41
CA LYS A 29 -0.53 17.44 1.85
C LYS A 29 -0.20 16.07 1.33
N SER A 30 0.36 15.23 2.19
CA SER A 30 0.47 13.81 1.95
C SER A 30 -0.94 13.49 1.53
N GLN A 31 -1.08 13.32 0.23
CA GLN A 31 -2.30 12.91 -0.39
C GLN A 31 -2.46 11.55 0.26
N ARG A 32 -3.18 11.53 1.39
CA ARG A 32 -3.64 10.31 2.02
C ARG A 32 -4.44 9.72 0.89
N SER A 33 -3.78 8.85 0.14
CA SER A 33 -4.43 7.86 -0.67
C SER A 33 -5.36 7.22 0.33
N ASP A 34 -6.62 7.66 0.27
CA ASP A 34 -7.71 7.20 1.11
C ASP A 34 -8.02 5.79 0.63
N VAL A 35 -7.06 4.91 0.85
CA VAL A 35 -7.20 3.49 0.61
C VAL A 35 -8.16 3.06 1.70
N SER A 36 -9.44 3.08 1.34
CA SER A 36 -10.52 2.74 2.26
C SER A 36 -10.26 1.37 2.83
N PHE A 37 -10.34 1.24 4.16
CA PHE A 37 -10.27 -0.06 4.84
C PHE A 37 -11.23 -1.08 4.20
N ALA A 38 -12.44 -0.63 3.81
CA ALA A 38 -13.41 -1.48 3.14
C ALA A 38 -12.88 -2.06 1.81
N GLN A 39 -12.10 -1.28 1.06
CA GLN A 39 -11.48 -1.72 -0.18
C GLN A 39 -10.37 -2.75 0.07
N VAL A 40 -9.53 -2.54 1.08
CA VAL A 40 -8.48 -3.51 1.47
C VAL A 40 -9.11 -4.81 1.98
N PHE A 41 -10.15 -4.71 2.81
CA PHE A 41 -10.89 -5.85 3.33
C PHE A 41 -11.56 -6.65 2.20
N ALA A 42 -12.24 -5.96 1.28
CA ALA A 42 -12.86 -6.59 0.11
C ALA A 42 -11.81 -7.30 -0.77
N GLN A 43 -10.66 -6.67 -1.00
CA GLN A 43 -9.55 -7.30 -1.73
C GLN A 43 -8.99 -8.52 -0.99
N ALA A 44 -8.79 -8.43 0.33
CA ALA A 44 -8.30 -9.55 1.13
C ALA A 44 -9.26 -10.74 1.10
N ALA A 45 -10.57 -10.49 1.25
CA ALA A 45 -11.61 -11.51 1.13
C ALA A 45 -11.62 -12.15 -0.27
N GLY A 46 -11.51 -11.35 -1.33
CA GLY A 46 -11.40 -11.84 -2.71
C GLY A 46 -10.14 -12.69 -2.94
N LYS A 47 -9.00 -12.32 -2.35
CA LYS A 47 -7.76 -13.10 -2.42
C LYS A 47 -7.89 -14.44 -1.70
N VAL A 48 -8.54 -14.50 -0.54
CA VAL A 48 -8.82 -15.76 0.16
C VAL A 48 -9.66 -16.69 -0.70
N ASN A 49 -10.76 -16.17 -1.26
CA ASN A 49 -11.65 -16.98 -2.10
C ASN A 49 -10.92 -17.55 -3.33
N ASN A 50 -10.13 -16.72 -4.01
CA ASN A 50 -9.29 -17.16 -5.13
C ASN A 50 -8.26 -18.21 -4.71
N ALA A 51 -7.56 -18.01 -3.59
CA ALA A 51 -6.57 -18.97 -3.12
C ALA A 51 -7.19 -20.33 -2.76
N GLN A 52 -8.38 -20.33 -2.13
CA GLN A 52 -9.14 -21.54 -1.85
C GLN A 52 -9.62 -22.24 -3.13
N SER A 53 -10.13 -21.48 -4.10
CA SER A 53 -10.59 -22.03 -5.38
C SER A 53 -9.43 -22.65 -6.15
N ALA A 54 -8.32 -21.93 -6.27
CA ALA A 54 -7.11 -22.42 -6.94
C ALA A 54 -6.57 -23.69 -6.27
N ALA A 55 -6.52 -23.76 -4.93
CA ALA A 55 -6.07 -24.96 -4.23
C ALA A 55 -6.97 -26.17 -4.49
N ARG A 56 -8.30 -25.97 -4.54
CA ARG A 56 -9.25 -27.05 -4.89
C ARG A 56 -9.06 -27.52 -6.33
N GLU A 57 -8.91 -26.59 -7.26
CA GLU A 57 -8.75 -26.90 -8.67
C GLU A 57 -7.43 -27.63 -8.94
N THR A 58 -6.32 -27.17 -8.37
CA THR A 58 -5.03 -27.85 -8.48
C THR A 58 -5.06 -29.25 -7.86
N ASN A 59 -5.75 -29.43 -6.71
CA ASN A 59 -5.97 -30.76 -6.13
C ASN A 59 -6.76 -31.69 -7.06
N ILE A 60 -7.85 -31.20 -7.66
CA ILE A 60 -8.67 -32.01 -8.58
C ILE A 60 -7.84 -32.42 -9.80
N ARG A 61 -7.09 -31.47 -10.39
CA ARG A 61 -6.25 -31.73 -11.58
C ARG A 61 -5.10 -32.70 -11.30
N PHE A 62 -4.53 -32.63 -10.09
CA PHE A 62 -3.54 -33.61 -9.65
C PHE A 62 -4.14 -35.01 -9.50
N LEU A 63 -5.31 -35.12 -8.85
CA LEU A 63 -6.01 -36.40 -8.66
C LEU A 63 -6.53 -37.00 -9.97
N SER A 64 -6.86 -36.17 -10.96
CA SER A 64 -7.28 -36.62 -12.30
C SER A 64 -6.10 -37.10 -13.16
N GLY A 65 -4.87 -37.05 -12.67
CA GLY A 65 -3.67 -37.49 -13.40
C GLY A 65 -3.30 -36.59 -14.57
N GLU A 66 -3.72 -35.31 -14.55
CA GLU A 66 -3.45 -34.38 -15.63
C GLU A 66 -1.95 -34.10 -15.74
N SER A 67 -1.40 -34.28 -16.94
CA SER A 67 0.02 -34.06 -17.20
C SER A 67 0.35 -32.58 -17.05
N GLY A 68 1.24 -32.24 -16.12
CA GLY A 68 1.68 -30.86 -15.88
C GLY A 68 1.27 -30.25 -14.53
N VAL A 69 0.52 -30.97 -13.69
CA VAL A 69 0.30 -30.59 -12.28
C VAL A 69 1.07 -31.55 -11.38
N SER A 70 2.09 -31.03 -10.69
CA SER A 70 2.91 -31.81 -9.77
C SER A 70 2.39 -31.71 -8.34
N MET A 71 2.82 -32.65 -7.49
CA MET A 71 2.61 -32.56 -6.04
C MET A 71 3.17 -31.26 -5.45
N ALA A 72 4.25 -30.72 -6.04
CA ALA A 72 4.82 -29.44 -5.61
C ALA A 72 3.86 -28.27 -5.87
N ASP A 73 3.13 -28.28 -6.98
CA ASP A 73 2.12 -27.25 -7.30
C ASP A 73 0.94 -27.28 -6.33
N VAL A 74 0.51 -28.50 -5.95
CA VAL A 74 -0.51 -28.71 -4.92
C VAL A 74 -0.04 -28.16 -3.57
N MET A 75 1.18 -28.49 -3.16
CA MET A 75 1.75 -28.00 -1.89
C MET A 75 1.91 -26.47 -1.90
N GLN A 76 2.34 -25.88 -3.02
CA GLN A 76 2.45 -24.43 -3.16
C GLN A 76 1.08 -23.75 -3.09
N ALA A 77 0.06 -24.31 -3.77
CA ALA A 77 -1.30 -23.77 -3.72
C ALA A 77 -1.88 -23.84 -2.30
N ASN A 78 -1.64 -24.94 -1.57
CA ASN A 78 -2.04 -25.08 -0.18
C ASN A 78 -1.32 -24.07 0.73
N GLN A 79 0.01 -23.93 0.63
CA GLN A 79 0.78 -22.94 1.39
C GLN A 79 0.30 -21.51 1.11
N LYS A 80 0.02 -21.18 -0.16
CA LYS A 80 -0.53 -19.87 -0.53
C LYS A 80 -1.89 -19.62 0.11
N SER A 81 -2.76 -20.64 0.16
CA SER A 81 -4.07 -20.56 0.82
C SER A 81 -3.91 -20.30 2.34
N GLU A 82 -3.01 -21.01 3.01
CA GLU A 82 -2.73 -20.84 4.44
C GLU A 82 -2.22 -19.43 4.78
N ILE A 83 -1.23 -18.94 4.03
CA ILE A 83 -0.67 -17.59 4.21
C ILE A 83 -1.75 -16.53 3.97
N THR A 84 -2.58 -16.69 2.93
CA THR A 84 -3.65 -15.73 2.60
C THR A 84 -4.73 -15.71 3.69
N MET A 85 -5.08 -16.87 4.27
CA MET A 85 -5.99 -16.97 5.40
C MET A 85 -5.41 -16.32 6.67
N ALA A 86 -4.09 -16.45 6.91
CA ALA A 86 -3.43 -15.76 8.01
C ALA A 86 -3.46 -14.24 7.84
N ALA A 87 -3.17 -13.75 6.64
CA ALA A 87 -3.27 -12.32 6.33
C ALA A 87 -4.70 -11.78 6.54
N MET A 88 -5.74 -12.55 6.18
CA MET A 88 -7.13 -12.14 6.39
C MET A 88 -7.50 -12.04 7.88
N ARG A 89 -6.95 -12.91 8.74
CA ARG A 89 -7.13 -12.79 10.19
C ARG A 89 -6.53 -11.49 10.71
N GLU A 90 -5.38 -11.09 10.18
CA GLU A 90 -4.76 -9.83 10.57
C GLU A 90 -5.59 -8.62 10.12
N VAL A 91 -6.10 -8.64 8.89
CA VAL A 91 -7.01 -7.57 8.41
C VAL A 91 -8.28 -7.50 9.28
N ARG A 92 -8.84 -8.64 9.71
CA ARG A 92 -9.96 -8.67 10.66
C ARG A 92 -9.58 -8.05 12.00
N ASN A 93 -8.41 -8.39 12.54
CA ASN A 93 -7.94 -7.85 13.81
C ASN A 93 -7.74 -6.33 13.72
N GLN A 94 -7.13 -5.86 12.62
CA GLN A 94 -6.93 -4.45 12.35
C GLN A 94 -8.26 -3.69 12.21
N ALA A 95 -9.29 -4.31 11.62
CA ALA A 95 -10.66 -3.77 11.57
C ALA A 95 -11.22 -3.51 12.97
N LEU A 96 -11.06 -4.50 13.86
CA LEU A 96 -11.55 -4.45 15.22
C LEU A 96 -10.79 -3.40 16.04
N SER A 97 -9.47 -3.32 15.86
CA SER A 97 -8.61 -2.31 16.48
C SER A 97 -8.97 -0.90 16.02
N GLY A 98 -9.15 -0.68 14.72
CA GLY A 98 -9.55 0.62 14.18
C GLY A 98 -10.92 1.07 14.69
N PHE A 99 -11.89 0.15 14.82
CA PHE A 99 -13.18 0.46 15.44
C PHE A 99 -13.03 0.88 16.92
N LYS A 100 -12.21 0.16 17.69
CA LYS A 100 -11.90 0.52 19.09
C LYS A 100 -11.21 1.88 19.20
N GLU A 101 -10.31 2.20 18.28
CA GLU A 101 -9.58 3.46 18.26
C GLU A 101 -10.49 4.66 17.97
N VAL A 102 -11.45 4.53 17.04
CA VAL A 102 -12.48 5.55 16.79
C VAL A 102 -13.35 5.80 18.03
N LEU A 103 -13.70 4.75 18.77
CA LEU A 103 -14.46 4.90 20.01
C LEU A 103 -13.65 5.58 21.13
N ASN A 104 -12.36 5.25 21.25
CA ASN A 104 -11.49 5.82 22.28
C ASN A 104 -11.03 7.26 21.98
N THR A 105 -11.09 7.70 20.73
CA THR A 105 -10.78 9.10 20.35
C THR A 105 -11.98 10.04 20.46
N GLN A 106 -13.16 9.53 20.84
CA GLN A 106 -14.41 10.28 20.99
C GLN A 106 -14.78 10.61 22.44
N ILE A 107 -13.87 10.33 23.38
CA ILE A 107 -13.91 10.76 24.80
C ILE A 107 -12.74 11.70 25.08
#